data_AF-A0AAV0TRT7-F1
#
_entry.id   AF-A0AAV0TRT7-F1
#
_cell.length_a   1.000
_cell.length_b   1.000
_cell.length_c   1.000
_cell.angle_alpha   90.00
_cell.angle_beta   90.00
_cell.angle_gamma   90.00
#
_symmetry.space_group_name_H-M   'P 1'
#
loop_
_entity.id
_entity.type
_entity.pdbx_description
1 polymer ?
#
loop_
_entity_poly.entity_id
_entity_poly.type
_entity_poly.pdbx_seq_one_letter_code
_entity_poly.pdbx_strand_id
1 'polypeptide(L)'
;MEDEDSQYTRFYRLWSLQEAYMKAMGIGLGFLMIRAEFIRRDSARWKLILDGQCAIDWHFQCTQFDSMHLVSVAYGPYSAMWMPETSSLFLDGDSYPVLLTTGIEECEGGAEWQQ
;
A
#
# COMPACT_ATOMS: atom_id res chain seq x y z
N MET A 1 21.02 -13.27 23.41
CA MET A 1 21.38 -13.69 22.05
C MET A 1 20.07 -13.83 21.30
N GLU A 2 19.78 -12.92 20.37
CA GLU A 2 18.74 -13.19 19.39
C GLU A 2 19.27 -14.30 18.48
N ASP A 3 18.60 -15.44 18.49
CA ASP A 3 18.91 -16.58 17.63
C ASP A 3 18.82 -16.17 16.16
N GLU A 4 19.77 -16.57 15.32
CA GLU A 4 19.81 -16.17 13.90
C GLU A 4 18.52 -16.60 13.16
N ASP A 5 17.98 -17.77 13.52
CA ASP A 5 16.71 -18.28 13.01
C ASP A 5 15.52 -17.38 13.35
N SER A 6 15.56 -16.72 14.51
CA SER A 6 14.55 -15.73 14.90
C SER A 6 14.66 -14.45 14.05
N GLN A 7 15.87 -14.06 13.63
CA GLN A 7 16.08 -12.89 12.78
C GLN A 7 15.57 -13.15 11.36
N TYR A 8 15.85 -14.32 10.78
CA TYR A 8 15.32 -14.72 9.47
C TYR A 8 13.80 -14.80 9.47
N THR A 9 13.22 -15.41 10.52
CA THR A 9 11.76 -15.49 10.65
C THR A 9 11.12 -14.10 10.65
N ARG A 10 11.72 -13.15 11.36
CA ARG A 10 11.26 -11.75 11.39
C ARG A 10 11.42 -11.09 10.02
N PHE A 11 12.54 -11.29 9.35
CA PHE A 11 12.81 -10.76 8.02
C PHE A 11 11.77 -11.24 7.00
N TYR A 12 11.58 -12.56 6.86
CA TYR A 12 10.63 -13.11 5.90
C TYR A 12 9.19 -12.69 6.20
N ARG A 13 8.85 -12.50 7.47
CA ARG A 13 7.55 -11.99 7.87
C ARG A 13 7.31 -10.57 7.37
N LEU A 14 8.25 -9.66 7.61
CA LEU A 14 8.15 -8.27 7.13
C LEU A 14 8.18 -8.21 5.60
N TRP A 15 9.08 -8.97 4.97
CA TRP A 15 9.16 -9.09 3.51
C TRP A 15 7.83 -9.55 2.90
N SER A 16 7.22 -10.62 3.44
CA SER A 16 5.94 -11.14 2.93
C SER A 16 4.79 -10.13 3.05
N LEU A 17 4.79 -9.28 4.08
CA LEU A 17 3.81 -8.21 4.27
C LEU A 17 4.00 -7.09 3.24
N GLN A 18 5.25 -6.70 2.98
CA GLN A 18 5.60 -5.73 1.93
C GLN A 18 5.18 -6.24 0.55
N GLU A 19 5.48 -7.51 0.23
CA GLU A 19 5.05 -8.19 -1.00
C GLU A 19 3.52 -8.21 -1.16
N ALA A 20 2.78 -8.54 -0.09
CA ALA A 20 1.32 -8.53 -0.13
C ALA A 20 0.78 -7.12 -0.43
N TYR A 21 1.36 -6.07 0.19
CA TYR A 21 0.99 -4.68 -0.09
C TYR A 21 1.23 -4.30 -1.56
N MET A 22 2.43 -4.56 -2.10
CA MET A 22 2.75 -4.19 -3.48
C MET A 22 1.88 -4.93 -4.49
N LYS A 23 1.55 -6.20 -4.21
CA LYS A 23 0.62 -6.99 -5.04
C LYS A 23 -0.79 -6.44 -5.00
N ALA A 24 -1.28 -6.04 -3.83
CA ALA A 24 -2.60 -5.41 -3.70
C ALA A 24 -2.66 -4.05 -4.41
N MET A 25 -1.57 -3.28 -4.37
CA MET A 25 -1.42 -2.02 -5.11
C MET A 25 -1.27 -2.24 -6.63
N GLY A 26 -0.73 -3.37 -7.08
CA GLY A 26 -0.45 -3.60 -8.50
C GLY A 26 0.77 -2.84 -9.06
N ILE A 27 1.64 -2.31 -8.20
CA ILE A 27 2.76 -1.45 -8.59
C ILE A 27 4.04 -2.20 -9.01
N GLY A 28 4.07 -3.52 -8.82
CA GLY A 28 5.25 -4.35 -9.08
C GLY A 28 6.45 -3.91 -8.25
N LEU A 29 7.63 -3.86 -8.87
CA LEU A 29 8.90 -3.47 -8.24
C LEU A 29 9.14 -1.94 -8.25
N GLY A 30 8.20 -1.14 -8.77
CA GLY A 30 8.34 0.31 -8.89
C GLY A 30 8.19 1.07 -7.57
N PHE A 31 7.85 0.39 -6.48
CA PHE A 31 7.69 0.98 -5.15
C PHE A 31 8.94 0.81 -4.29
N LEU A 32 9.46 1.91 -3.75
CA LEU A 32 10.52 1.86 -2.76
C LEU A 32 9.97 1.34 -1.42
N MET A 33 10.22 0.05 -1.14
CA MET A 33 9.79 -0.65 0.07
C MET A 33 10.22 0.02 1.38
N ILE A 34 11.25 0.89 1.35
CA ILE A 34 11.78 1.61 2.51
C ILE A 34 10.74 2.55 3.15
N ARG A 35 9.73 2.99 2.40
CA ARG A 35 8.68 3.91 2.88
C ARG A 35 7.63 3.26 3.79
N ALA A 36 7.59 1.92 3.81
CA ALA A 36 6.54 1.15 4.48
C ALA A 36 7.08 0.47 5.75
N GLU A 37 6.51 0.81 6.89
CA GLU A 37 6.82 0.17 8.17
C GLU A 37 5.62 -0.64 8.68
N PHE A 38 5.90 -1.82 9.22
CA PHE A 38 4.88 -2.73 9.72
C PHE A 38 4.97 -2.91 11.24
N ILE A 39 3.88 -2.59 11.94
CA ILE A 39 3.77 -2.72 13.39
C ILE A 39 2.80 -3.84 13.73
N ARG A 40 3.28 -4.87 14.44
CA ARG A 40 2.45 -5.98 14.90
C ARG A 40 1.45 -5.50 15.95
N ARG A 41 0.14 -5.71 15.73
CA ARG A 41 -0.89 -5.44 16.75
C ARG A 41 -1.15 -6.64 17.64
N ASP A 42 -1.26 -7.83 17.05
CA ASP A 42 -1.50 -9.08 17.76
C ASP A 42 -0.79 -10.26 17.06
N SER A 43 -1.20 -11.50 17.30
CA SER A 43 -0.55 -12.70 16.74
C SER A 43 -0.52 -12.71 15.21
N ALA A 44 -1.51 -12.13 14.54
CA ALA A 44 -1.67 -12.20 13.09
C ALA A 44 -1.89 -10.84 12.40
N ARG A 45 -2.41 -9.82 13.09
CA ARG A 45 -2.77 -8.52 12.50
C ARG A 45 -1.65 -7.50 12.60
N TRP A 46 -1.51 -6.72 11.52
CA TRP A 46 -0.46 -5.71 11.36
C TRP A 46 -1.04 -4.36 10.97
N LYS A 47 -0.38 -3.30 11.41
CA LYS A 47 -0.57 -1.91 10.95
C LYS A 47 0.49 -1.58 9.93
N LEU A 48 0.11 -0.78 8.94
CA LEU A 48 1.03 -0.14 8.02
C LEU A 48 1.19 1.32 8.40
N ILE A 49 2.44 1.77 8.49
CA ILE A 49 2.83 3.17 8.54
C ILE A 49 3.53 3.48 7.22
N LEU A 50 2.98 4.42 6.45
CA LEU A 50 3.57 4.93 5.20
C LEU A 50 4.06 6.34 5.44
N ASP A 51 5.36 6.58 5.24
CA ASP A 51 6.00 7.89 5.42
C ASP A 51 5.65 8.54 6.78
N GLY A 52 5.65 7.73 7.85
CA GLY A 52 5.30 8.15 9.21
C GLY A 52 3.81 8.29 9.51
N GLN A 53 2.91 8.07 8.53
CA GLN A 53 1.46 8.15 8.70
C GLN A 53 0.80 6.78 8.74
N CYS A 54 -0.16 6.59 9.66
CA CYS A 54 -0.88 5.33 9.76
C CYS A 54 -1.87 5.18 8.59
N ALA A 55 -1.67 4.17 7.75
CA ALA A 55 -2.58 3.83 6.65
C ALA A 55 -3.77 3.04 7.20
N ILE A 56 -4.76 3.73 7.78
CA ILE A 56 -5.87 3.11 8.53
C ILE A 56 -6.82 2.29 7.66
N ASP A 57 -6.94 2.62 6.38
CA ASP A 57 -7.82 1.92 5.43
C ASP A 57 -7.19 0.62 4.90
N TRP A 58 -5.95 0.34 5.29
CA TRP A 58 -5.25 -0.89 4.94
C TRP A 58 -5.29 -1.90 6.07
N HIS A 59 -5.57 -3.14 5.70
CA HIS A 59 -5.65 -4.27 6.60
C HIS A 59 -4.64 -5.34 6.22
N PHE A 60 -3.91 -5.81 7.22
CA PHE A 60 -2.86 -6.80 7.03
C PHE A 60 -3.02 -7.96 8.00
N GLN A 61 -2.88 -9.17 7.47
CA GLN A 61 -2.79 -10.40 8.22
C GLN A 61 -1.55 -11.16 7.79
N CYS A 62 -0.77 -11.67 8.74
CA CYS A 62 0.34 -12.57 8.49
C CYS A 62 0.27 -13.75 9.46
N THR A 63 0.12 -14.94 8.89
CA THR A 63 0.00 -16.20 9.63
C THR A 63 1.10 -17.15 9.21
N GLN A 64 1.49 -18.03 10.12
CA GLN A 64 2.38 -19.13 9.81
C GLN A 64 1.52 -20.31 9.35
N PHE A 65 1.74 -20.76 8.12
CA PHE A 65 1.01 -21.89 7.55
C PHE A 65 1.59 -23.21 8.06
N ASP A 66 2.92 -23.32 8.09
CA ASP A 66 3.67 -24.43 8.66
C ASP A 66 5.03 -23.93 9.21
N SER A 67 5.92 -24.82 9.62
CA SER A 67 7.21 -24.44 10.22
C SER A 67 8.11 -23.60 9.29
N MET A 68 7.90 -23.63 7.98
CA MET A 68 8.75 -22.99 6.97
C MET A 68 8.05 -21.89 6.16
N HIS A 69 6.72 -21.86 6.15
CA HIS A 69 5.95 -20.99 5.26
C HIS A 69 5.09 -19.96 6.03
N LEU A 70 5.11 -18.74 5.49
CA LEU A 70 4.30 -17.62 5.95
C LEU A 70 3.30 -17.24 4.85
N VAL A 71 2.09 -16.89 5.27
CA VAL A 71 1.05 -16.35 4.38
C VAL A 71 0.69 -14.97 4.86
N SER A 72 0.86 -13.99 3.98
CA SER A 72 0.51 -12.59 4.21
C SER A 72 -0.58 -12.15 3.26
N VAL A 73 -1.61 -11.53 3.81
CA VAL A 73 -2.77 -11.01 3.09
C VAL A 73 -2.86 -9.51 3.36
N ALA A 74 -3.01 -8.74 2.29
CA ALA A 74 -3.24 -7.31 2.31
C ALA A 74 -4.51 -6.97 1.53
N TYR A 75 -5.35 -6.10 2.08
CA TYR A 75 -6.46 -5.50 1.36
C TYR A 75 -6.69 -4.08 1.85
N GLY A 76 -7.17 -3.23 0.95
CA GLY A 76 -7.36 -1.81 1.16
C GLY A 76 -8.31 -1.23 0.13
N PRO A 77 -8.42 0.11 0.06
CA PRO A 77 -9.34 0.77 -0.86
C PRO A 77 -8.90 0.59 -2.32
N TYR A 78 -9.88 0.42 -3.22
CA TYR A 78 -9.62 0.29 -4.66
C TYR A 78 -8.91 1.51 -5.24
N SER A 79 -9.14 2.70 -4.68
CA SER A 79 -8.47 3.95 -5.08
C SER A 79 -6.96 3.95 -4.83
N ALA A 80 -6.44 3.03 -4.02
CA ALA A 80 -5.01 2.86 -3.84
C ALA A 80 -4.38 2.02 -4.96
N MET A 81 -5.17 1.32 -5.78
CA MET A 81 -4.63 0.57 -6.92
C MET A 81 -3.84 1.52 -7.83
N TRP A 82 -2.63 1.10 -8.17
CA TRP A 82 -1.74 1.83 -9.04
C TRP A 82 -2.30 1.84 -10.46
N MET A 83 -2.23 3.00 -11.10
CA MET A 83 -2.78 3.28 -12.41
C MET A 83 -1.64 3.56 -13.39
N PRO A 84 -1.52 2.84 -14.52
CA PRO A 84 -0.45 3.00 -15.51
C PRO A 84 -0.27 4.44 -16.02
N GLU A 85 -1.35 5.20 -16.08
CA GLU A 85 -1.41 6.60 -16.51
C GLU A 85 -0.65 7.53 -15.55
N THR A 86 -0.46 7.10 -14.31
CA THR A 86 0.33 7.82 -13.29
C THR A 86 1.78 7.36 -13.23
N SER A 87 2.15 6.40 -14.07
CA SER A 87 3.49 5.85 -14.15
C SER A 87 4.45 6.79 -14.87
N SER A 88 5.56 7.13 -14.22
CA SER A 88 6.69 7.73 -14.94
C SER A 88 7.42 6.73 -15.84
N LEU A 89 7.18 5.41 -15.68
CA LEU A 89 7.78 4.36 -16.53
C LEU A 89 7.11 4.27 -17.90
N PHE A 90 5.86 4.72 -18.01
CA PHE A 90 5.05 4.70 -19.24
C PHE A 90 4.72 6.11 -19.71
N LEU A 91 5.65 7.06 -19.56
CA LEU A 91 5.56 8.37 -20.19
C LEU A 91 5.73 8.20 -21.71
N ASP A 92 4.69 7.73 -22.38
CA ASP A 92 4.66 7.66 -23.82
C ASP A 92 4.41 9.06 -24.38
N GLY A 93 5.40 9.55 -25.12
CA GLY A 93 5.31 10.71 -25.99
C GLY A 93 4.42 10.45 -27.21
N ASP A 94 3.26 9.83 -27.04
CA ASP A 94 2.19 9.88 -28.03
C ASP A 94 0.82 9.82 -27.34
N SER A 95 0.07 10.90 -27.56
CA SER A 95 -1.25 11.14 -26.99
C SER A 95 -2.29 10.15 -27.52
N TYR A 96 -3.10 9.59 -26.62
CA TYR A 96 -4.49 9.25 -26.95
C TYR A 96 -5.41 9.77 -25.86
N PRO A 97 -6.47 10.54 -26.20
CA PRO A 97 -7.41 11.04 -25.22
C PRO A 97 -8.37 9.91 -24.86
N VAL A 98 -8.25 9.36 -23.65
CA VAL A 98 -9.36 8.63 -23.05
C VAL A 98 -10.03 9.58 -22.07
N LEU A 99 -11.10 10.22 -22.56
CA LEU A 99 -12.11 10.86 -21.73
C LEU A 99 -12.66 9.84 -20.75
N LEU A 100 -12.25 9.90 -19.48
CA LEU A 100 -13.07 9.39 -18.38
C LEU A 100 -13.72 10.59 -17.69
N THR A 101 -14.91 10.90 -18.18
CA THR A 101 -15.85 11.81 -17.53
C THR A 101 -16.34 11.23 -16.20
N THR A 102 -16.51 12.13 -15.22
CA THR A 102 -17.31 12.05 -13.98
C THR A 102 -16.73 11.20 -12.83
N GLY A 103 -16.58 11.68 -11.60
CA GLY A 103 -16.97 12.97 -11.01
C GLY A 103 -16.09 13.31 -9.80
N ILE A 104 -15.41 14.45 -9.89
CA ILE A 104 -14.96 15.25 -8.75
C ILE A 104 -16.03 16.32 -8.64
N GLU A 105 -16.77 16.37 -7.54
CA GLU A 105 -17.49 17.61 -7.19
C GLU A 105 -16.43 18.63 -6.77
N GLU A 106 -16.16 19.58 -7.67
CA GLU A 106 -15.59 20.86 -7.29
C GLU A 106 -16.65 21.62 -6.49
N CYS A 107 -16.38 21.87 -5.21
CA CYS A 107 -17.11 22.87 -4.44
C CYS A 107 -16.60 24.26 -4.84
N GLU A 108 -17.22 24.89 -5.83
CA GLU A 108 -17.12 26.34 -6.03
C GLU A 108 -18.49 27.00 -6.18
N GLY A 109 -18.69 28.09 -5.44
CA GLY A 109 -19.83 28.99 -5.61
C GLY A 109 -20.15 29.78 -4.34
N GLY A 110 -19.44 30.88 -4.12
CA GLY A 110 -19.46 31.67 -2.88
C GLY A 110 -20.75 32.45 -2.59
N ALA A 111 -20.75 33.10 -1.42
CA ALA A 111 -21.58 34.25 -1.13
C ALA A 111 -20.83 35.18 -0.17
N GLU A 112 -20.59 36.40 -0.65
CA GLU A 112 -20.42 37.63 0.13
C GLU A 112 -21.22 37.63 1.43
N TRP A 113 -20.63 38.09 2.53
CA TRP A 113 -21.31 39.02 3.44
C TRP A 113 -20.29 39.99 4.04
N GLN A 114 -20.39 41.26 3.61
CA GLN A 114 -19.97 42.40 4.43
C GLN A 114 -20.99 42.61 5.55
N GLN A 115 -20.49 42.83 6.77
CA GLN A 115 -20.97 43.92 7.63
C GLN A 115 -19.90 44.31 8.65
#